data_AF-A0A2V9UVX5-F1
#
_entry.id   AF-A0A2V9UVX5-F1
#
_cell.length_a   1.000
_cell.length_b   1.000
_cell.length_c   1.000
_cell.angle_alpha   90.00
_cell.angle_beta   90.00
_cell.angle_gamma   90.00
#
_symmetry.space_group_name_H-M   'P 1'
#
loop_
_entity.id
_entity.type
_entity.pdbx_description
1 polymer ?
#
loop_
_entity_poly.entity_id
_entity_poly.type
_entity_poly.pdbx_seq_one_letter_code
_entity_poly.pdbx_strand_id
1 'polypeptide(L)' 'MPHTHPQDELVPVIKGICYLGEGTKFDATKLKGYPAGSFILIPAGVPHFVAVKDGTVIVEVNGNGKFHTDYVER' A
#
# COMPACT_ATOMS: atom_id res chain seq x y z
N MET A 1 8.16 3.97 -1.08
CA MET A 1 9.14 3.78 0.02
C MET A 1 8.45 3.02 1.15
N PRO A 2 9.19 2.23 1.94
CA PRO A 2 8.65 1.56 3.12
C PRO A 2 8.10 2.57 4.13
N HIS A 3 6.87 2.36 4.59
CA HIS A 3 6.20 3.23 5.57
C HIS A 3 5.17 2.46 6.39
N THR A 4 4.68 3.09 7.46
CA THR A 4 3.60 2.61 8.32
C THR A 4 2.51 3.66 8.47
N HIS A 5 1.32 3.22 8.86
CA HIS A 5 0.23 4.09 9.32
C HIS A 5 -0.14 3.73 10.76
N PRO A 6 -0.56 4.69 11.61
CA PRO A 6 -1.04 4.41 12.96
C PRO A 6 -2.46 3.80 12.99
N GLN A 7 -3.06 3.62 11.81
CA GLN A 7 -4.44 3.22 11.61
C GLN A 7 -4.50 2.18 10.47
N ASP A 8 -5.58 1.39 10.42
CA ASP A 8 -5.80 0.41 9.36
C ASP A 8 -6.06 1.09 8.01
N GLU A 9 -5.23 0.83 7.01
CA GLU A 9 -5.44 1.35 5.66
C GLU A 9 -6.25 0.39 4.80
N LEU A 10 -7.35 0.89 4.24
CA LEU A 10 -8.21 0.17 3.29
C LEU A 10 -7.99 0.75 1.89
N VAL A 11 -7.55 -0.09 0.95
CA VAL A 11 -7.18 0.32 -0.41
C VAL A 11 -7.99 -0.44 -1.47
N PRO A 12 -9.17 0.05 -1.87
CA PRO A 12 -9.85 -0.40 -3.07
C PRO A 12 -9.05 -0.02 -4.33
N VAL A 13 -8.83 -0.99 -5.22
CA VAL A 13 -8.16 -0.75 -6.51
C VAL A 13 -9.22 -0.45 -7.58
N ILE A 14 -9.28 0.80 -8.05
CA ILE A 14 -10.26 1.27 -9.03
C ILE A 14 -9.79 0.96 -10.46
N LYS A 15 -8.50 1.15 -10.76
CA LYS A 15 -7.91 0.94 -12.09
C LYS A 15 -6.47 0.42 -11.99
N GLY A 16 -6.06 -0.42 -12.93
CA GLY A 16 -4.69 -0.92 -13.05
C GLY A 16 -4.38 -2.05 -12.07
N ILE A 17 -3.09 -2.24 -11.78
CA ILE A 17 -2.60 -3.22 -10.79
C ILE A 17 -1.75 -2.49 -9.76
N CYS A 18 -2.23 -2.43 -8.52
CA CYS A 18 -1.46 -1.96 -7.38
C CYS A 18 -0.54 -3.10 -6.91
N TYR A 19 0.77 -2.89 -6.82
CA TYR A 19 1.67 -3.87 -6.22
C TYR A 19 1.98 -3.44 -4.79
N LEU A 20 1.78 -4.35 -3.83
CA LEU A 20 2.06 -4.12 -2.43
C LEU A 20 2.95 -5.23 -1.88
N GLY A 21 3.96 -4.86 -1.10
CA GLY A 21 4.78 -5.76 -0.31
C GLY A 21 4.92 -5.27 1.12
N GLU A 22 5.23 -6.18 2.03
CA GLU A 22 5.43 -5.91 3.45
C GLU A 22 6.91 -6.01 3.83
N GLY A 23 7.35 -5.10 4.70
CA GLY A 23 8.72 -5.04 5.20
C GLY A 23 9.20 -3.62 5.48
N THR A 24 10.27 -3.54 6.27
CA THR A 24 10.91 -2.27 6.66
C THR A 24 11.87 -1.72 5.61
N LYS A 25 12.15 -2.49 4.55
CA LYS A 25 12.96 -2.12 3.39
C LYS A 25 12.27 -2.52 2.11
N PHE A 26 12.48 -1.77 1.04
CA PHE A 26 11.89 -2.11 -0.25
C PHE A 26 12.49 -3.41 -0.79
N ASP A 27 11.63 -4.37 -1.13
CA ASP A 27 12.02 -5.65 -1.71
C ASP A 27 11.06 -6.01 -2.85
N ALA A 28 11.54 -5.88 -4.09
CA ALA A 28 10.74 -6.15 -5.28
C ALA A 28 10.23 -7.60 -5.37
N THR A 29 10.90 -8.55 -4.70
CA THR A 29 10.51 -9.97 -4.69
C THR A 29 9.28 -10.24 -3.83
N LYS A 30 8.97 -9.33 -2.90
CA LYS A 30 7.79 -9.41 -2.02
C LYS A 30 6.55 -8.72 -2.57
N LEU A 31 6.66 -8.08 -3.74
CA LEU A 31 5.53 -7.40 -4.36
C LEU A 31 4.48 -8.40 -4.84
N LYS A 32 3.29 -8.32 -4.25
CA LYS A 32 2.09 -8.99 -4.73
C LYS A 32 1.22 -7.99 -5.50
N GLY A 33 0.76 -8.40 -6.68
CA GLY A 33 -0.12 -7.59 -7.53
C GLY A 33 -1.59 -7.74 -7.14
N TYR A 34 -2.28 -6.61 -7.07
CA TYR A 34 -3.69 -6.49 -6.76
C TYR A 34 -4.39 -5.74 -7.92
N PRO A 35 -5.09 -6.47 -8.82
CA PRO A 35 -5.76 -5.86 -9.97
C PRO A 35 -7.00 -5.05 -9.54
N ALA A 36 -7.50 -4.21 -10.46
CA ALA A 36 -8.77 -3.51 -10.31
C ALA A 36 -9.90 -4.42 -9.80
N GLY A 37 -10.68 -3.93 -8.84
CA GLY A 37 -11.68 -4.70 -8.10
C GLY A 37 -11.16 -5.38 -6.83
N SER A 38 -9.84 -5.36 -6.58
CA SER A 38 -9.27 -5.83 -5.31
C SER A 38 -9.60 -4.89 -4.15
N PHE A 39 -9.80 -5.46 -2.97
CA PHE A 39 -9.85 -4.75 -1.70
C PHE A 39 -8.69 -5.20 -0.83
N ILE A 40 -7.81 -4.26 -0.49
CA ILE A 40 -6.62 -4.53 0.34
C ILE A 40 -6.87 -3.93 1.72
N LEU A 41 -6.62 -4.69 2.77
CA LEU A 41 -6.53 -4.21 4.15
C LEU A 41 -5.07 -4.31 4.59
N ILE A 42 -4.51 -3.20 5.03
CA ILE A 42 -3.17 -3.12 5.62
C ILE A 42 -3.37 -2.74 7.10
N PRO A 43 -3.15 -3.65 8.05
CA PRO A 43 -3.37 -3.34 9.46
C PRO A 43 -2.43 -2.24 9.97
N ALA A 44 -2.89 -1.51 10.99
CA ALA A 44 -2.13 -0.48 11.66
C ALA A 44 -0.75 -0.97 12.09
N GLY A 45 0.27 -0.14 11.87
CA GLY A 45 1.66 -0.41 12.25
C GLY A 45 2.40 -1.41 11.35
N VAL A 46 1.76 -1.99 10.34
CA VAL A 46 2.43 -2.90 9.39
C VAL A 46 3.32 -2.11 8.42
N PRO A 47 4.65 -2.31 8.43
CA PRO A 47 5.53 -1.69 7.45
C PRO A 47 5.28 -2.27 6.07
N HIS A 48 4.99 -1.42 5.09
CA HIS A 48 4.68 -1.84 3.75
C HIS A 48 5.19 -0.83 2.72
N PHE A 49 5.18 -1.24 1.46
CA PHE A 49 5.56 -0.41 0.32
C PHE A 49 4.67 -0.74 -0.88
N VAL A 50 4.34 0.31 -1.62
CA VAL A 50 3.56 0.23 -2.85
C VAL A 50 4.43 0.51 -4.07
N ALA A 51 4.11 -0.15 -5.17
CA ALA A 51 4.74 0.06 -6.47
C ALA A 51 3.70 -0.01 -7.59
N VAL A 52 4.02 0.67 -8.69
CA VAL A 52 3.33 0.56 -9.97
C VAL A 52 4.38 0.09 -10.97
N LYS A 53 4.08 -1.00 -11.69
CA LYS A 53 4.99 -1.53 -12.71
C LYS A 53 4.65 -0.96 -14.09
N ASP A 54 3.38 -1.04 -14.47
CA ASP A 54 2.92 -0.68 -15.81
C ASP A 54 1.63 0.14 -15.76
N GLY A 55 1.58 1.18 -16.59
CA GLY A 55 0.36 1.98 -16.82
C GLY A 55 -0.10 2.81 -15.62
N THR A 56 -1.33 3.33 -15.74
CA THR A 56 -1.96 4.15 -14.70
C THR A 56 -2.71 3.28 -13.72
N VAL A 57 -2.41 3.45 -12.43
CA VAL A 57 -3.12 2.85 -11.31
C VAL A 57 -3.94 3.93 -10.60
N ILE A 58 -5.20 3.63 -10.32
CA ILE A 58 -6.08 4.48 -9.49
C ILE A 58 -6.53 3.63 -8.31
N VAL A 59 -6.28 4.12 -7.11
CA VAL A 59 -6.75 3.55 -5.86
C VAL A 59 -7.51 4.60 -5.08
N GLU A 60 -8.44 4.16 -4.26
CA GLU A 60 -8.96 4.96 -3.17
C GLU A 60 -8.22 4.55 -1.90
N VAL A 61 -7.86 5.50 -1.05
CA VAL A 61 -7.21 5.22 0.22
C VAL A 61 -8.12 5.70 1.33
N ASN A 62 -8.50 4.78 2.21
CA ASN A 62 -9.41 5.04 3.31
C ASN A 62 -8.76 4.65 4.64
N GLY A 63 -9.11 5.39 5.68
CA GLY A 63 -8.61 5.18 7.02
C GLY A 63 -9.45 5.89 8.07
N ASN A 64 -9.44 5.39 9.31
CA ASN A 64 -10.18 6.01 10.40
C ASN A 64 -9.35 7.11 11.07
N GLY A 65 -9.90 8.33 11.09
CA GLY A 65 -9.25 9.49 11.70
C GLY A 65 -8.28 10.23 10.77
N LYS A 66 -7.34 10.99 11.34
CA LYS A 66 -6.36 11.73 10.54
C LYS A 66 -5.37 10.76 9.90
N PHE A 67 -5.34 10.73 8.57
CA PHE A 67 -4.39 9.91 7.83
C PHE A 67 -2.96 10.42 8.05
N HIS A 68 -2.06 9.52 8.43
CA HIS A 68 -0.67 9.84 8.76
C HIS A 68 0.25 8.75 8.21
N THR A 69 1.41 9.16 7.69
CA THR A 69 2.39 8.27 7.06
C THR A 69 3.74 8.46 7.73
N ASP A 70 4.25 7.39 8.33
CA ASP A 70 5.57 7.36 8.95
C ASP A 70 6.54 6.55 8.07
N TYR A 71 7.56 7.20 7.52
CA TYR A 71 8.56 6.52 6.69
C TYR A 71 9.57 5.75 7.55
N VAL A 72 9.82 4.49 7.19
CA VAL A 72 10.70 3.58 7.95
C VAL A 72 12.15 3.62 7.46
N GLU A 73 12.35 3.93 6.18
CA GLU A 73 13.69 4.08 5.56
C GLU A 73 13.82 5.52 5.05
N ARG A 74 14.94 6.19 5.38
CA ARG A 74 15.35 7.49 4.84
C ARG A 74 16.53 7.31 3.91
#